data_AF-A0A928FJW2-F1
#
_entry.id   AF-A0A928FJW2-F1
#
_cell.length_a   1.000
_cell.length_b   1.000
_cell.length_c   1.000
_cell.angle_alpha   90.00
_cell.angle_beta   90.00
_cell.angle_gamma   90.00
#
_symmetry.space_group_name_H-M   'P 1'
#
loop_
_entity.id
_entity.type
_entity.pdbx_description
1 polymer ?
#
loop_
_entity_poly.entity_id
_entity_poly.type
_entity_poly.pdbx_seq_one_letter_code
_entity_poly.pdbx_strand_id
1 'polypeptide(L)'
;MTYKELCEDVLSLGFETDFDSPERVLFATNRALMIICTERPLYASAVISKPTVTAKEKIADFSHKGGNVDSFDYEARAFCFKTCGIGKYRIIEGENEKIFEFSQNLEIHRGFLHGNGKIEFLGEYSYSVYDFYLFDEILSDRTEDIPAFSGYTEYDLRDHAKNFLSIINPPTDKNGIAIANSNVRGEILRVPDSYSGKIVITYKKAPQRLSGDPDEDILLPCGCEHLLALLTASYIWLDDDADKASYYMGLYREAMAAVKFYDRTTVENSYHVTNGWA
;
A
#
# COMPACT_ATOMS: atom_id res chain seq x y z
N MET A 1 20.29 -9.45 16.12
CA MET A 1 20.47 -9.47 17.58
C MET A 1 19.15 -9.86 18.20
N THR A 2 19.15 -10.67 19.24
CA THR A 2 17.94 -11.02 20.00
C THR A 2 17.67 -9.99 21.10
N TYR A 3 16.47 -10.02 21.68
CA TYR A 3 16.15 -9.19 22.85
C TYR A 3 17.04 -9.52 24.05
N LYS A 4 17.40 -10.79 24.24
CA LYS A 4 18.35 -11.21 25.27
C LYS A 4 19.73 -10.58 25.08
N GLU A 5 20.29 -10.66 23.87
CA GLU A 5 21.60 -10.08 23.55
C GLU A 5 21.62 -8.56 23.82
N LEU A 6 20.54 -7.86 23.45
CA LEU A 6 20.40 -6.44 23.76
C LEU A 6 20.43 -6.18 25.28
N CYS A 7 19.68 -6.97 26.06
CA CYS A 7 19.66 -6.83 27.52
C CYS A 7 21.05 -7.02 28.11
N GLU A 8 21.81 -8.02 27.66
CA GLU A 8 23.19 -8.28 28.08
C GLU A 8 24.13 -7.12 27.71
N ASP A 9 24.01 -6.56 26.51
CA ASP A 9 24.77 -5.39 26.07
C ASP A 9 24.48 -4.16 26.94
N VAL A 10 23.20 -3.91 27.24
CA VAL A 10 22.79 -2.78 28.08
C VAL A 10 23.27 -2.96 29.51
N LEU A 11 23.15 -4.15 30.10
CA LEU A 11 23.72 -4.43 31.44
C LEU A 11 25.23 -4.18 31.47
N SER A 12 25.93 -4.62 30.41
CA SER A 12 27.37 -4.43 30.27
C SER A 12 27.76 -2.96 30.18
N LEU A 13 26.97 -2.13 29.48
CA LEU A 13 27.16 -0.69 29.47
C LEU A 13 27.00 -0.11 30.88
N GLY A 14 25.99 -0.56 31.62
CA GLY A 14 25.67 -0.08 32.96
C GLY A 14 26.64 -0.50 34.06
N PHE A 15 27.44 -1.53 33.80
CA PHE A 15 28.16 -2.33 34.80
C PHE A 15 27.23 -3.01 35.80
N GLU A 16 26.02 -3.38 35.36
CA GLU A 16 25.00 -4.05 36.15
C GLU A 16 24.97 -5.56 35.85
N THR A 17 24.44 -6.35 36.78
CA THR A 17 24.25 -7.81 36.59
C THR A 17 22.81 -8.20 36.27
N ASP A 18 21.84 -7.34 36.59
CA ASP A 18 20.42 -7.55 36.31
C ASP A 18 19.67 -6.21 36.27
N PHE A 19 18.45 -6.22 35.75
CA PHE A 19 17.54 -5.07 35.75
C PHE A 19 16.49 -5.19 36.85
N ASP A 20 16.33 -4.13 37.64
CA ASP A 20 15.28 -4.05 38.66
C ASP A 20 13.86 -4.10 38.07
N SER A 21 13.68 -3.69 36.80
CA SER A 21 12.40 -3.66 36.12
C SER A 21 12.50 -4.05 34.63
N PRO A 22 12.18 -5.30 34.28
CA PRO A 22 12.16 -5.76 32.88
C PRO A 22 11.19 -4.98 31.99
N GLU A 23 10.07 -4.49 32.55
CA GLU A 23 9.09 -3.68 31.82
C GLU A 23 9.66 -2.31 31.41
N ARG A 24 10.45 -1.69 32.29
CA ARG A 24 11.14 -0.43 31.99
C ARG A 24 12.12 -0.60 30.84
N VAL A 25 12.86 -1.71 30.82
CA VAL A 25 13.78 -2.06 29.73
C VAL A 25 13.02 -2.24 28.43
N LEU A 26 11.93 -3.02 28.43
CA LEU A 26 11.12 -3.24 27.24
C LEU A 26 10.53 -1.94 26.68
N PHE A 27 10.08 -1.04 27.55
CA PHE A 27 9.58 0.27 27.17
C PHE A 27 10.68 1.15 26.57
N ALA A 28 11.84 1.22 27.22
CA ALA A 28 13.01 1.97 26.75
C ALA A 28 13.48 1.45 25.39
N THR A 29 13.56 0.12 25.22
CA THR A 29 13.96 -0.53 23.96
C THR A 29 12.99 -0.21 22.83
N ASN A 30 11.68 -0.39 23.05
CA ASN A 30 10.67 -0.08 22.03
C ASN A 30 10.73 1.41 21.62
N ARG A 31 10.95 2.31 22.57
CA ARG A 31 11.15 3.74 22.30
C ARG A 31 12.42 3.98 21.49
N ALA A 32 13.54 3.37 21.88
CA ALA A 32 14.81 3.49 21.17
C ALA A 32 14.71 2.99 19.73
N LEU A 33 14.07 1.83 19.52
CA LEU A 33 13.82 1.25 18.20
C LEU A 33 12.99 2.18 17.30
N MET A 34 11.95 2.81 17.85
CA MET A 34 11.15 3.80 17.12
C MET A 34 11.99 4.99 16.65
N ILE A 35 12.85 5.54 17.52
CA ILE A 35 13.71 6.68 17.18
C ILE A 35 14.75 6.29 16.12
N ILE A 36 15.45 5.17 16.32
CA ILE A 36 16.44 4.67 15.36
C ILE A 36 15.79 4.43 13.99
N CYS A 37 14.64 3.77 13.95
CA CYS A 37 13.93 3.50 12.69
C CYS A 37 13.30 4.77 12.07
N THR A 38 13.10 5.84 12.84
CA THR A 38 12.69 7.14 12.28
C THR A 38 13.86 7.81 11.57
N GLU A 39 15.05 7.76 12.17
CA GLU A 39 16.26 8.36 11.62
C GLU A 39 16.86 7.52 10.49
N ARG A 40 16.74 6.21 10.57
CA ARG A 40 17.18 5.24 9.56
C ARG A 40 16.09 4.20 9.32
N PRO A 41 15.18 4.45 8.37
CA PRO A 41 14.05 3.57 8.14
C PRO A 41 14.44 2.18 7.67
N LEU A 42 13.68 1.20 8.13
CA LEU A 42 13.67 -0.11 7.52
C LEU A 42 12.85 -0.07 6.23
N TYR A 43 13.31 -0.81 5.22
CA TYR A 43 12.65 -0.89 3.93
C TYR A 43 12.11 -2.29 3.67
N ALA A 44 11.01 -2.37 2.93
CA ALA A 44 10.43 -3.61 2.45
C ALA A 44 9.79 -3.39 1.08
N SER A 45 9.45 -4.50 0.42
CA SER A 45 8.67 -4.49 -0.81
C SER A 45 7.42 -5.33 -0.65
N ALA A 46 6.37 -4.95 -1.38
CA ALA A 46 5.16 -5.74 -1.54
C ALA A 46 4.79 -5.81 -3.02
N VAL A 47 4.06 -6.86 -3.39
CA VAL A 47 3.65 -7.13 -4.77
C VAL A 47 2.14 -7.20 -4.83
N ILE A 48 1.54 -6.35 -5.65
CA ILE A 48 0.11 -6.31 -5.93
C ILE A 48 -0.09 -6.83 -7.35
N SER A 49 -0.99 -7.79 -7.54
CA SER A 49 -1.32 -8.29 -8.88
C SER A 49 -2.58 -7.59 -9.38
N LYS A 50 -2.45 -6.74 -10.40
CA LYS A 50 -3.61 -6.21 -11.13
C LYS A 50 -3.93 -7.14 -12.30
N PRO A 51 -5.10 -7.80 -12.31
CA PRO A 51 -5.45 -8.69 -13.42
C PRO A 51 -5.52 -7.91 -14.73
N THR A 52 -5.17 -8.57 -15.84
CA THR A 52 -5.52 -8.09 -17.16
C THR A 52 -7.01 -8.28 -17.33
N VAL A 53 -7.76 -7.17 -17.32
CA VAL A 53 -9.19 -7.22 -17.63
C VAL A 53 -9.39 -6.53 -18.96
N THR A 54 -9.57 -7.34 -19.99
CA THR A 54 -9.90 -6.86 -21.33
C THR A 54 -11.42 -6.86 -21.45
N ALA A 55 -12.00 -5.72 -21.81
CA ALA A 55 -13.42 -5.70 -22.18
C ALA A 55 -13.61 -6.57 -23.43
N LYS A 56 -14.59 -7.48 -23.39
CA LYS A 56 -15.04 -8.23 -24.56
C LYS A 56 -15.61 -7.24 -25.59
N GLU A 57 -16.43 -6.33 -25.11
CA GLU A 57 -17.14 -5.36 -25.92
C GLU A 57 -17.26 -4.03 -25.18
N LYS A 58 -17.12 -2.93 -25.92
CA LYS A 58 -17.47 -1.59 -25.47
C LYS A 58 -18.67 -1.11 -26.27
N ILE A 59 -19.76 -0.84 -25.59
CA ILE A 59 -20.96 -0.23 -26.15
C ILE A 59 -20.76 1.28 -26.16
N ALA A 60 -21.14 1.94 -27.27
CA ALA A 60 -20.98 3.38 -27.43
C ALA A 60 -21.81 4.15 -26.41
N ASP A 61 -21.29 5.29 -25.94
CA ASP A 61 -22.02 6.17 -25.03
C ASP A 61 -23.32 6.66 -25.68
N PHE A 62 -24.39 6.72 -24.91
CA PHE A 62 -25.69 7.13 -25.42
C PHE A 62 -26.46 8.00 -24.42
N SER A 63 -27.41 8.75 -24.95
CA SER A 63 -28.32 9.60 -24.18
C SER A 63 -29.71 9.49 -24.76
N HIS A 64 -30.69 9.19 -23.91
CA HIS A 64 -32.07 9.02 -24.33
C HIS A 64 -32.98 10.11 -23.78
N LYS A 65 -34.00 10.42 -24.58
CA LYS A 65 -35.16 11.19 -24.14
C LYS A 65 -36.16 10.22 -23.51
N GLY A 66 -36.85 10.65 -22.45
CA GLY A 66 -37.75 9.80 -21.69
C GLY A 66 -38.79 9.09 -22.57
N GLY A 67 -39.13 7.85 -22.19
CA GLY A 67 -40.12 7.01 -22.87
C GLY A 67 -39.57 6.00 -23.87
N ASN A 68 -38.26 5.99 -24.14
CA ASN A 68 -37.61 4.97 -24.99
C ASN A 68 -37.01 3.83 -24.15
N VAL A 69 -36.89 2.67 -24.79
CA VAL A 69 -36.23 1.48 -24.24
C VAL A 69 -35.11 1.08 -25.17
N ASP A 70 -33.90 0.99 -24.61
CA ASP A 70 -32.72 0.55 -25.34
C ASP A 70 -32.28 -0.78 -24.77
N SER A 71 -32.17 -1.77 -25.65
CA SER A 71 -31.89 -3.16 -25.32
C SER A 71 -30.58 -3.60 -25.94
N PHE A 72 -29.72 -4.18 -25.11
CA PHE A 72 -28.43 -4.71 -25.50
C PHE A 72 -28.40 -6.20 -25.19
N ASP A 73 -28.32 -7.02 -26.22
CA ASP A 73 -28.03 -8.45 -26.06
C ASP A 73 -26.60 -8.59 -25.54
N TYR A 74 -26.39 -9.50 -24.60
CA TYR A 74 -25.06 -9.84 -24.10
C TYR A 74 -24.81 -11.34 -24.13
N GLU A 75 -23.54 -11.67 -24.37
CA GLU A 75 -22.93 -12.95 -24.09
C GLU A 75 -21.66 -12.61 -23.30
N ALA A 76 -21.78 -12.43 -21.99
CA ALA A 76 -20.70 -11.95 -21.14
C ALA A 76 -20.88 -12.43 -19.71
N ARG A 77 -19.79 -12.50 -18.93
CA ARG A 77 -19.81 -12.88 -17.50
C ARG A 77 -20.06 -11.69 -16.58
N ALA A 78 -19.74 -10.47 -17.01
CA ALA A 78 -19.91 -9.28 -16.19
C ALA A 78 -20.08 -8.01 -17.02
N PHE A 79 -20.58 -6.95 -16.38
CA PHE A 79 -20.74 -5.63 -16.97
C PHE A 79 -20.24 -4.51 -16.04
N CYS A 80 -19.91 -3.38 -16.65
CA CYS A 80 -19.76 -2.09 -15.96
C CYS A 80 -20.29 -0.97 -16.85
N PHE A 81 -21.06 -0.04 -16.29
CA PHE A 81 -21.43 1.22 -16.95
C PHE A 81 -21.65 2.33 -15.94
N LYS A 82 -21.69 3.57 -16.42
CA LYS A 82 -22.05 4.75 -15.62
C LYS A 82 -23.38 5.31 -16.09
N THR A 83 -24.24 5.71 -15.16
CA THR A 83 -25.51 6.39 -15.50
C THR A 83 -25.53 7.80 -14.94
N CYS A 84 -26.29 8.68 -15.59
CA CYS A 84 -26.61 10.02 -15.10
C CYS A 84 -28.04 10.37 -15.53
N GLY A 85 -28.86 10.88 -14.60
CA GLY A 85 -30.29 11.16 -14.82
C GLY A 85 -31.19 10.12 -14.15
N ILE A 86 -32.50 10.27 -14.23
CA ILE A 86 -33.44 9.37 -13.51
C ILE A 86 -33.92 8.27 -14.44
N GLY A 87 -33.75 7.02 -14.03
CA GLY A 87 -34.24 5.87 -14.78
C GLY A 87 -34.05 4.56 -14.03
N LYS A 88 -34.20 3.48 -14.77
CA LYS A 88 -33.98 2.11 -14.33
C LYS A 88 -33.29 1.31 -15.41
N TYR A 89 -32.50 0.34 -15.02
CA TYR A 89 -32.05 -0.70 -15.92
C TYR A 89 -32.57 -2.05 -15.43
N ARG A 90 -32.76 -2.98 -16.36
CA ARG A 90 -33.12 -4.35 -16.04
C ARG A 90 -32.20 -5.33 -16.74
N ILE A 91 -31.91 -6.41 -16.02
CA ILE A 91 -31.15 -7.55 -16.52
C ILE A 91 -32.15 -8.69 -16.70
N ILE A 92 -32.24 -9.20 -17.94
CA ILE A 92 -33.18 -10.25 -18.35
C ILE A 92 -32.37 -11.49 -18.71
N GLU A 93 -32.52 -12.56 -17.93
CA GLU A 93 -31.82 -13.85 -18.05
C GLU A 93 -32.86 -14.99 -18.14
N GLY A 94 -33.28 -15.30 -19.37
CA GLY A 94 -34.37 -16.25 -19.59
C GLY A 94 -35.69 -15.74 -18.99
N GLU A 95 -36.22 -16.44 -17.98
CA GLU A 95 -37.44 -16.05 -17.24
C GLU A 95 -37.15 -15.13 -16.04
N ASN A 96 -35.88 -14.93 -15.68
CA ASN A 96 -35.51 -14.09 -14.55
C ASN A 96 -35.31 -12.64 -14.99
N GLU A 97 -35.94 -11.71 -14.26
CA GLU A 97 -35.77 -10.26 -14.44
C GLU A 97 -35.31 -9.65 -13.12
N LYS A 98 -34.25 -8.85 -13.17
CA LYS A 98 -33.82 -8.00 -12.05
C LYS A 98 -33.87 -6.54 -12.48
N ILE A 99 -34.53 -5.71 -11.70
CA ILE A 99 -34.73 -4.29 -11.98
C ILE A 99 -33.96 -3.47 -10.95
N PHE A 100 -33.26 -2.44 -11.42
CA PHE A 100 -32.46 -1.53 -10.62
C PHE A 100 -32.78 -0.10 -11.00
N GLU A 101 -32.90 0.77 -10.02
CA GLU A 101 -33.15 2.20 -10.21
C GLU A 101 -31.84 2.98 -10.09
N PHE A 102 -31.71 4.06 -10.85
CA PHE A 102 -30.60 5.00 -10.75
C PHE A 102 -31.11 6.45 -10.74
N SER A 103 -30.36 7.33 -10.07
CA SER A 103 -30.79 8.69 -9.76
C SER A 103 -30.01 9.76 -10.54
N GLN A 104 -30.35 11.04 -10.31
CA GLN A 104 -29.75 12.18 -10.99
C GLN A 104 -28.21 12.26 -10.89
N ASN A 105 -27.60 11.59 -9.93
CA ASN A 105 -26.15 11.61 -9.74
C ASN A 105 -25.44 10.69 -10.75
N LEU A 106 -24.14 10.94 -10.94
CA LEU A 106 -23.30 10.00 -11.68
C LEU A 106 -23.10 8.74 -10.81
N GLU A 107 -23.68 7.62 -11.24
CA GLU A 107 -23.62 6.34 -10.54
C GLU A 107 -22.85 5.31 -11.38
N ILE A 108 -22.05 4.46 -10.71
CA ILE A 108 -21.31 3.38 -11.36
C ILE A 108 -22.01 2.06 -11.01
N HIS A 109 -22.43 1.33 -12.04
CA HIS A 109 -23.13 0.05 -11.89
C HIS A 109 -22.23 -1.07 -12.40
N ARG A 110 -22.06 -2.11 -11.58
CA ARG A 110 -21.26 -3.30 -11.91
C ARG A 110 -21.95 -4.53 -11.39
N GLY A 111 -21.78 -5.64 -12.10
CA GLY A 111 -22.33 -6.91 -11.65
C GLY A 111 -21.95 -8.08 -12.55
N PHE A 112 -22.17 -9.27 -12.02
CA PHE A 112 -22.04 -10.52 -12.74
C PHE A 112 -23.33 -10.87 -13.48
N LEU A 113 -23.14 -11.44 -14.67
CA LEU A 113 -24.16 -11.96 -15.56
C LEU A 113 -24.04 -13.47 -15.61
N HIS A 114 -25.17 -14.17 -15.69
CA HIS A 114 -25.26 -15.61 -15.69
C HIS A 114 -25.77 -16.08 -17.05
N GLY A 115 -24.84 -16.23 -18.00
CA GLY A 115 -25.13 -16.73 -19.35
C GLY A 115 -25.42 -15.61 -20.34
N ASN A 116 -26.41 -15.83 -21.21
CA ASN A 116 -26.79 -14.90 -22.27
C ASN A 116 -28.13 -14.26 -21.93
N GLY A 117 -28.27 -12.97 -22.22
CA GLY A 117 -29.45 -12.22 -21.84
C GLY A 117 -29.49 -10.84 -22.44
N LYS A 118 -30.29 -9.96 -21.84
CA LYS A 118 -30.43 -8.57 -22.23
C LYS A 118 -30.26 -7.62 -21.07
N ILE A 119 -29.57 -6.51 -21.31
CA ILE A 119 -29.61 -5.35 -20.43
C ILE A 119 -30.46 -4.30 -21.13
N GLU A 120 -31.55 -3.88 -20.48
CA GLU A 120 -32.41 -2.83 -21.00
C GLU A 120 -32.42 -1.61 -20.09
N PHE A 121 -32.36 -0.43 -20.70
CA PHE A 121 -32.45 0.85 -20.01
C PHE A 121 -33.79 1.51 -20.30
N LEU A 122 -34.44 2.01 -19.25
CA LEU A 122 -35.75 2.65 -19.31
C LEU A 122 -35.77 3.89 -18.41
N GLY A 123 -36.47 4.94 -18.81
CA GLY A 123 -36.65 6.13 -17.97
C GLY A 123 -37.81 7.00 -18.42
N GLU A 124 -38.55 7.57 -17.46
CA GLU A 124 -39.58 8.57 -17.74
C GLU A 124 -38.98 9.92 -18.14
N TYR A 125 -37.73 10.17 -17.74
CA TYR A 125 -36.97 11.39 -18.02
C TYR A 125 -35.75 11.08 -18.87
N SER A 126 -35.05 12.14 -19.30
CA SER A 126 -33.78 11.97 -20.00
C SER A 126 -32.72 11.39 -19.08
N TYR A 127 -31.98 10.41 -19.58
CA TYR A 127 -30.81 9.84 -18.92
C TYR A 127 -29.72 9.55 -19.94
N SER A 128 -28.51 9.36 -19.44
CA SER A 128 -27.34 9.01 -20.23
C SER A 128 -26.63 7.80 -19.62
N VAL A 129 -26.07 6.98 -20.50
CA VAL A 129 -25.23 5.84 -20.15
C VAL A 129 -23.87 6.03 -20.81
N TYR A 130 -22.83 5.88 -20.01
CA TYR A 130 -21.44 6.09 -20.43
C TYR A 130 -20.61 4.88 -20.07
N ASP A 131 -19.49 4.69 -20.77
CA ASP A 131 -18.46 3.74 -20.38
C ASP A 131 -19.06 2.34 -20.17
N PHE A 132 -19.91 1.88 -21.10
CA PHE A 132 -20.56 0.58 -21.00
C PHE A 132 -19.67 -0.52 -21.58
N TYR A 133 -19.16 -1.37 -20.71
CA TYR A 133 -18.30 -2.49 -21.04
C TYR A 133 -18.91 -3.82 -20.60
N LEU A 134 -18.69 -4.84 -21.43
CA LEU A 134 -18.97 -6.24 -21.15
C LEU A 134 -17.64 -7.01 -21.00
N PHE A 135 -17.61 -8.00 -20.10
CA PHE A 135 -16.40 -8.77 -19.80
C PHE A 135 -16.68 -10.27 -19.80
N ASP A 136 -15.79 -11.04 -20.43
CA ASP A 136 -15.84 -12.51 -20.42
C ASP A 136 -14.93 -13.13 -19.35
N GLU A 137 -13.71 -12.62 -19.22
CA GLU A 137 -12.62 -13.26 -18.45
C GLU A 137 -12.41 -12.63 -17.07
N ILE A 138 -13.45 -12.54 -16.25
CA ILE A 138 -13.30 -12.18 -14.83
C ILE A 138 -13.19 -13.46 -14.01
N LEU A 139 -12.01 -13.73 -13.44
CA LEU A 139 -11.75 -14.95 -12.65
C LEU A 139 -12.34 -14.90 -11.23
N SER A 140 -12.57 -13.70 -10.69
CA SER A 140 -13.11 -13.48 -9.36
C SER A 140 -14.64 -13.46 -9.35
N ASP A 141 -15.22 -13.76 -8.19
CA ASP A 141 -16.67 -13.66 -7.93
C ASP A 141 -17.02 -12.43 -7.08
N ARG A 142 -16.07 -11.50 -6.89
CA ARG A 142 -16.25 -10.23 -6.16
C ARG A 142 -16.56 -9.09 -7.12
N THR A 143 -17.59 -8.29 -6.82
CA THR A 143 -18.02 -7.19 -7.70
C THR A 143 -16.98 -6.07 -7.78
N GLU A 144 -16.19 -5.91 -6.72
CA GLU A 144 -15.09 -4.94 -6.63
C GLU A 144 -13.99 -5.21 -7.64
N ASP A 145 -13.82 -6.46 -8.07
CA ASP A 145 -12.82 -6.87 -9.06
C ASP A 145 -13.25 -6.58 -10.50
N ILE A 146 -14.52 -6.19 -10.73
CA ILE A 146 -15.01 -5.73 -12.04
C ILE A 146 -14.50 -4.29 -12.25
N PRO A 147 -13.73 -4.01 -13.32
CA PRO A 147 -13.20 -2.67 -13.57
C PRO A 147 -14.31 -1.64 -13.73
N ALA A 148 -14.15 -0.51 -13.05
CA ALA A 148 -15.05 0.63 -13.15
C ALA A 148 -14.84 1.45 -14.43
N PHE A 149 -13.68 1.25 -15.08
CA PHE A 149 -13.04 2.22 -15.97
C PHE A 149 -13.17 3.64 -15.41
N SER A 150 -12.84 3.81 -14.13
CA SER A 150 -12.73 5.09 -13.44
C SER A 150 -11.36 5.73 -13.69
N GLY A 151 -10.76 5.50 -14.86
CA GLY A 151 -9.37 5.84 -15.19
C GLY A 151 -8.31 5.13 -14.33
N TYR A 152 -8.63 4.75 -13.10
CA TYR A 152 -7.77 4.20 -12.07
C TYR A 152 -8.50 3.15 -11.23
N THR A 153 -7.75 2.12 -10.85
CA THR A 153 -8.04 1.17 -9.78
C THR A 153 -7.31 1.63 -8.52
N GLU A 154 -8.00 1.60 -7.37
CA GLU A 154 -7.44 1.94 -6.06
C GLU A 154 -7.10 0.68 -5.26
N TYR A 155 -5.96 0.70 -4.58
CA TYR A 155 -5.51 -0.34 -3.66
C TYR A 155 -5.18 0.28 -2.30
N ASP A 156 -5.68 -0.31 -1.22
CA ASP A 156 -5.18 -0.01 0.12
C ASP A 156 -3.85 -0.74 0.35
N LEU A 157 -2.79 0.01 0.57
CA LEU A 157 -1.46 -0.54 0.77
C LEU A 157 -1.34 -1.33 2.08
N ARG A 158 -2.19 -1.08 3.09
CA ARG A 158 -2.17 -1.83 4.36
C ARG A 158 -2.72 -3.24 4.23
N ASP A 159 -3.61 -3.49 3.28
CA ASP A 159 -4.10 -4.83 2.97
C ASP A 159 -2.98 -5.72 2.42
N HIS A 160 -2.01 -5.11 1.74
CA HIS A 160 -0.86 -5.80 1.16
C HIS A 160 0.40 -5.72 2.02
N ALA A 161 0.50 -4.73 2.90
CA ALA A 161 1.63 -4.48 3.78
C ALA A 161 1.17 -3.87 5.11
N LYS A 162 0.86 -4.72 6.11
CA LYS A 162 0.33 -4.28 7.42
C LYS A 162 1.20 -3.26 8.15
N ASN A 163 2.51 -3.27 7.89
CA ASN A 163 3.51 -2.38 8.47
C ASN A 163 3.89 -1.22 7.53
N PHE A 164 3.08 -0.91 6.51
CA PHE A 164 3.32 0.21 5.61
C PHE A 164 3.34 1.55 6.37
N LEU A 165 4.36 2.37 6.12
CA LEU A 165 4.47 3.72 6.67
C LEU A 165 4.46 4.79 5.57
N SER A 166 5.35 4.68 4.60
CA SER A 166 5.38 5.60 3.46
C SER A 166 6.06 4.98 2.25
N ILE A 167 5.69 5.44 1.06
CA ILE A 167 6.38 5.03 -0.16
C ILE A 167 7.76 5.71 -0.29
N ILE A 168 8.70 5.04 -0.95
CA ILE A 168 10.04 5.58 -1.23
C ILE A 168 10.16 5.98 -2.69
N ASN A 169 9.75 5.09 -3.59
CA ASN A 169 9.85 5.23 -5.03
C ASN A 169 8.49 5.07 -5.68
N PRO A 170 8.25 5.68 -6.86
CA PRO A 170 7.04 5.41 -7.62
C PRO A 170 6.81 3.90 -7.81
N PRO A 171 5.55 3.44 -7.82
CA PRO A 171 5.23 2.04 -8.10
C PRO A 171 5.86 1.58 -9.42
N THR A 172 6.49 0.42 -9.43
CA THR A 172 7.14 -0.14 -10.62
C THR A 172 6.47 -1.44 -11.06
N ASP A 173 6.72 -1.85 -12.29
CA ASP A 173 6.42 -3.21 -12.74
C ASP A 173 7.45 -4.22 -12.19
N LYS A 174 7.30 -5.49 -12.58
CA LYS A 174 8.25 -6.57 -12.24
C LYS A 174 9.69 -6.34 -12.75
N ASN A 175 9.88 -5.46 -13.73
CA ASN A 175 11.17 -5.16 -14.33
C ASN A 175 11.79 -3.88 -13.74
N GLY A 176 11.14 -3.25 -12.76
CA GLY A 176 11.59 -1.99 -12.16
C GLY A 176 11.22 -0.74 -12.96
N ILE A 177 10.36 -0.85 -13.97
CA ILE A 177 9.90 0.29 -14.77
C ILE A 177 8.74 0.97 -14.05
N ALA A 178 8.83 2.28 -13.83
CA ALA A 178 7.77 3.05 -13.20
C ALA A 178 6.45 2.95 -13.98
N ILE A 179 5.35 2.70 -13.26
CA ILE A 179 4.02 2.60 -13.87
C ILE A 179 3.51 4.02 -14.15
N ALA A 180 3.42 4.37 -15.44
CA ALA A 180 2.97 5.69 -15.88
C ALA A 180 1.61 6.04 -15.28
N ASN A 181 1.42 7.31 -14.90
CA ASN A 181 0.21 7.86 -14.28
C ASN A 181 -0.21 7.21 -12.94
N SER A 182 0.52 6.24 -12.40
CA SER A 182 0.26 5.76 -11.04
C SER A 182 0.61 6.84 -10.01
N ASN A 183 -0.12 6.88 -8.89
CA ASN A 183 0.20 7.75 -7.77
C ASN A 183 -0.15 7.09 -6.44
N VAL A 184 0.51 7.56 -5.38
CA VAL A 184 0.22 7.13 -4.01
C VAL A 184 -0.15 8.36 -3.19
N ARG A 185 -1.31 8.30 -2.53
CA ARG A 185 -1.81 9.35 -1.63
C ARG A 185 -2.08 8.73 -0.26
N GLY A 186 -1.16 8.97 0.68
CA GLY A 186 -1.19 8.29 1.97
C GLY A 186 -0.98 6.79 1.79
N GLU A 187 -1.97 6.01 2.17
CA GLU A 187 -2.01 4.54 2.02
C GLU A 187 -2.76 4.05 0.79
N ILE A 188 -3.32 4.94 -0.02
CA ILE A 188 -4.04 4.56 -1.23
C ILE A 188 -3.11 4.66 -2.44
N LEU A 189 -2.94 3.55 -3.14
CA LEU A 189 -2.30 3.47 -4.45
C LEU A 189 -3.35 3.53 -5.54
N ARG A 190 -3.22 4.49 -6.46
CA ARG A 190 -4.00 4.58 -7.70
C ARG A 190 -3.15 4.08 -8.87
N VAL A 191 -3.67 3.11 -9.60
CA VAL A 191 -3.04 2.56 -10.79
C VAL A 191 -3.99 2.72 -11.97
N PRO A 192 -3.56 3.21 -13.14
CA PRO A 192 -4.44 3.34 -14.28
C PRO A 192 -5.10 2.02 -14.65
N ASP A 193 -6.37 2.07 -15.04
CA ASP A 193 -7.11 0.86 -15.44
C ASP A 193 -6.47 0.19 -16.67
N SER A 194 -5.79 0.96 -17.52
CA SER A 194 -5.04 0.48 -18.68
C SER A 194 -3.81 -0.36 -18.34
N TYR A 195 -3.29 -0.29 -17.12
CA TYR A 195 -2.15 -1.10 -16.71
C TYR A 195 -2.62 -2.48 -16.24
N SER A 196 -1.92 -3.54 -16.59
CA SER A 196 -2.11 -4.86 -16.00
C SER A 196 -0.78 -5.53 -15.69
N GLY A 197 -0.78 -6.41 -14.70
CA GLY A 197 0.40 -7.13 -14.25
C GLY A 197 0.78 -6.89 -12.79
N LYS A 198 2.02 -7.20 -12.47
CA LYS A 198 2.56 -7.10 -11.10
C LYS A 198 3.06 -5.69 -10.83
N ILE A 199 2.50 -5.07 -9.81
CA ILE A 199 2.91 -3.79 -9.26
C ILE A 199 3.82 -4.09 -8.07
N VAL A 200 5.04 -3.60 -8.12
CA VAL A 200 6.01 -3.66 -7.04
C VAL A 200 6.03 -2.31 -6.34
N ILE A 201 5.81 -2.32 -5.03
CA ILE A 201 5.91 -1.13 -4.19
C ILE A 201 7.08 -1.31 -3.22
N THR A 202 7.93 -0.29 -3.12
CA THR A 202 9.00 -0.23 -2.13
C THR A 202 8.68 0.85 -1.11
N TYR A 203 8.64 0.47 0.16
CA TYR A 203 8.11 1.32 1.23
C TYR A 203 8.97 1.27 2.48
N LYS A 204 8.89 2.34 3.28
CA LYS A 204 9.35 2.38 4.67
C LYS A 204 8.40 1.54 5.50
N LYS A 205 8.92 0.54 6.21
CA LYS A 205 8.14 -0.26 7.14
C LYS A 205 8.22 0.31 8.56
N ALA A 206 7.09 0.27 9.27
CA ALA A 206 7.07 0.50 10.70
C ALA A 206 7.94 -0.54 11.42
N PRO A 207 8.69 -0.15 12.47
CA PRO A 207 9.46 -1.10 13.25
C PRO A 207 8.54 -2.09 13.98
N GLN A 208 9.06 -3.29 14.22
CA GLN A 208 8.38 -4.30 15.03
C GLN A 208 8.31 -3.83 16.48
N ARG A 209 7.15 -3.93 17.10
CA ARG A 209 7.03 -3.75 18.55
C ARG A 209 7.44 -5.05 19.23
N LEU A 210 8.43 -4.97 20.10
CA LEU A 210 8.90 -6.12 20.87
C LEU A 210 7.90 -6.46 21.97
N SER A 211 7.74 -7.76 22.18
CA SER A 211 6.91 -8.39 23.22
C SER A 211 7.64 -8.57 24.55
N GLY A 212 8.97 -8.57 24.52
CA GLY A 212 9.83 -8.87 25.67
C GLY A 212 10.24 -10.34 25.77
N ASP A 213 9.86 -11.17 24.79
CA ASP A 213 10.39 -12.52 24.65
C ASP A 213 11.92 -12.47 24.42
N PRO A 214 12.74 -13.10 25.28
CA PRO A 214 14.21 -13.10 25.16
C PRO A 214 14.73 -13.58 23.81
N ASP A 215 14.01 -14.52 23.17
CA ASP A 215 14.41 -15.12 21.91
C ASP A 215 13.88 -14.35 20.68
N GLU A 216 13.15 -13.24 20.90
CA GLU A 216 12.62 -12.40 19.82
C GLU A 216 13.75 -11.68 19.08
N ASP A 217 13.83 -11.91 17.76
CA ASP A 217 14.75 -11.21 16.87
C ASP A 217 14.38 -9.73 16.72
N ILE A 218 15.34 -8.85 16.97
CA ILE A 218 15.16 -7.42 16.75
C ILE A 218 15.58 -7.07 15.31
N LEU A 219 14.59 -6.67 14.51
CA LEU A 219 14.80 -6.15 13.17
C LEU A 219 15.29 -4.71 13.23
N LEU A 220 16.59 -4.50 12.95
CA LEU A 220 17.24 -3.19 12.88
C LEU A 220 17.84 -2.89 11.50
N PRO A 221 17.99 -1.61 11.14
CA PRO A 221 18.81 -1.24 9.99
C PRO A 221 20.27 -1.65 10.22
N CYS A 222 20.91 -2.19 9.19
CA CYS A 222 22.28 -2.73 9.23
C CYS A 222 23.29 -1.75 9.84
N GLY A 223 23.97 -2.12 10.93
CA GLY A 223 24.94 -1.25 11.60
C GLY A 223 24.34 -0.32 12.66
N CYS A 224 23.10 -0.59 13.09
CA CYS A 224 22.45 0.14 14.19
C CYS A 224 22.31 -0.68 15.48
N GLU A 225 22.90 -1.88 15.54
CA GLU A 225 22.81 -2.79 16.70
C GLU A 225 23.36 -2.12 17.96
N HIS A 226 24.57 -1.59 17.88
CA HIS A 226 25.21 -0.85 18.98
C HIS A 226 24.46 0.45 19.35
N LEU A 227 23.80 1.10 18.37
CA LEU A 227 23.01 2.31 18.61
C LEU A 227 21.78 2.00 19.47
N LEU A 228 21.17 0.82 19.26
CA LEU A 228 20.01 0.40 20.06
C LEU A 228 20.40 0.23 21.52
N ALA A 229 21.53 -0.42 21.80
CA ALA A 229 22.03 -0.57 23.17
C ALA A 229 22.28 0.81 23.83
N LEU A 230 23.03 1.71 23.16
CA LEU A 230 23.34 3.04 23.68
C LEU A 230 22.10 3.90 23.96
N LEU A 231 21.12 3.89 23.05
CA LEU A 231 19.91 4.69 23.23
C LEU A 231 19.00 4.09 24.30
N THR A 232 18.88 2.76 24.35
CA THR A 232 18.11 2.06 25.40
C THR A 232 18.70 2.35 26.78
N ALA A 233 20.01 2.22 26.92
CA ALA A 233 20.80 2.64 28.07
C ALA A 233 20.46 4.06 28.53
N SER A 234 20.51 5.03 27.62
CA SER A 234 20.22 6.43 27.95
C SER A 234 18.82 6.66 28.52
N TYR A 235 17.84 5.85 28.11
CA TYR A 235 16.47 5.92 28.64
C TYR A 235 16.30 5.19 29.96
N ILE A 236 17.01 4.08 30.17
CA ILE A 236 16.95 3.34 31.44
C ILE A 236 17.56 4.18 32.56
N TRP A 237 18.73 4.80 32.35
CA TRP A 237 19.36 5.58 33.42
C TRP A 237 18.83 7.00 33.57
N LEU A 238 17.88 7.43 32.74
CA LEU A 238 17.40 8.81 32.76
C LEU A 238 16.91 9.26 34.15
N ASP A 239 16.25 8.38 34.89
CA ASP A 239 15.75 8.68 36.24
C ASP A 239 16.71 8.26 37.36
N ASP A 240 17.69 7.39 37.06
CA ASP A 240 18.58 6.79 38.07
C ASP A 240 19.92 7.54 38.17
N ASP A 241 20.51 7.86 37.02
CA ASP A 241 21.80 8.56 36.90
C ASP A 241 21.79 9.40 35.61
N ALA A 242 21.47 10.68 35.78
CA ALA A 242 21.33 11.64 34.68
C ALA A 242 22.65 11.89 33.92
N ASP A 243 23.80 11.76 34.60
CA ASP A 243 25.12 11.94 33.97
C ASP A 243 25.44 10.73 33.09
N LYS A 244 25.18 9.52 33.59
CA LYS A 244 25.29 8.27 32.84
C LYS A 244 24.35 8.27 31.63
N ALA A 245 23.09 8.69 31.80
CA ALA A 245 22.13 8.82 30.72
C ALA A 245 22.60 9.81 29.64
N SER A 246 23.09 10.99 30.05
CA SER A 246 23.60 12.02 29.14
C SER A 246 24.82 11.54 28.37
N TYR A 247 25.71 10.77 29.02
CA TYR A 247 26.88 10.19 28.38
C TYR A 247 26.50 9.24 27.24
N TYR A 248 25.62 8.25 27.47
CA TYR A 248 25.21 7.32 26.41
C TYR A 248 24.40 8.02 25.31
N MET A 249 23.59 9.02 25.65
CA MET A 249 22.92 9.84 24.63
C MET A 249 23.93 10.60 23.75
N GLY A 250 25.03 11.07 24.34
CA GLY A 250 26.15 11.68 23.60
C GLY A 250 26.78 10.70 22.61
N LEU A 251 27.15 9.50 23.09
CA LEU A 251 27.72 8.44 22.25
C LEU A 251 26.76 8.02 21.13
N TYR A 252 25.47 7.87 21.44
CA TYR A 252 24.43 7.57 20.46
C TYR A 252 24.40 8.62 19.35
N ARG A 253 24.39 9.91 19.70
CA ARG A 253 24.33 11.01 18.72
C ARG A 253 25.55 11.03 17.81
N GLU A 254 26.74 10.81 18.38
CA GLU A 254 28.00 10.76 17.62
C GLU A 254 27.99 9.57 16.64
N ALA A 255 27.67 8.37 17.13
CA ALA A 255 27.65 7.17 16.31
C ALA A 255 26.54 7.22 15.24
N MET A 256 25.37 7.76 15.57
CA MET A 256 24.28 7.98 14.60
C MET A 256 24.68 9.00 13.52
N ALA A 257 25.41 10.06 13.87
CA ALA A 257 25.93 11.01 12.89
C ALA A 257 26.92 10.33 11.93
N ALA A 258 27.79 9.45 12.44
CA ALA A 258 28.71 8.67 11.61
C ALA A 258 27.95 7.74 10.65
N VAL A 259 26.95 6.99 11.14
CA VAL A 259 26.11 6.12 10.30
C VAL A 259 25.42 6.91 9.17
N LYS A 260 24.87 8.08 9.48
CA LYS A 260 24.26 8.96 8.47
C LYS A 260 25.26 9.51 7.44
N PHE A 261 26.51 9.73 7.83
CA PHE A 261 27.56 10.19 6.93
C PHE A 261 27.97 9.11 5.93
N TYR A 262 28.20 7.87 6.41
CA TYR A 262 28.57 6.75 5.56
C TYR A 262 27.53 6.46 4.47
N ASP A 263 26.23 6.53 4.80
CA ASP A 263 25.14 6.32 3.82
C ASP A 263 25.06 7.42 2.73
N ARG A 264 25.54 8.64 2.98
CA ARG A 264 25.60 9.69 1.95
C ARG A 264 26.73 9.46 0.96
N THR A 265 27.89 9.04 1.45
CA THR A 265 29.08 8.80 0.62
C THR A 265 28.94 7.60 -0.34
N THR A 266 28.04 6.66 -0.07
CA THR A 266 27.73 5.53 -0.96
C THR A 266 26.78 5.91 -2.10
N VAL A 267 25.97 6.96 -1.96
CA VAL A 267 25.10 7.48 -3.02
C VAL A 267 25.83 8.49 -3.93
N GLU A 268 26.82 9.22 -3.41
CA GLU A 268 27.55 10.27 -4.16
C GLU A 268 28.81 9.82 -4.90
N ASN A 269 29.28 8.57 -4.73
CA ASN A 269 30.53 8.09 -5.35
C ASN A 269 30.34 7.18 -6.57
N SER A 270 29.21 7.23 -7.27
CA SER A 270 29.22 6.87 -8.69
C SER A 270 29.94 7.97 -9.47
N TYR A 271 31.28 7.94 -9.44
CA TYR A 271 32.11 8.67 -10.39
C TYR A 271 31.66 8.24 -11.80
N HIS A 272 30.83 9.06 -12.43
CA HIS A 272 30.75 9.07 -13.87
C HIS A 272 32.14 9.43 -14.38
N VAL A 273 32.87 8.45 -14.91
CA VAL A 273 34.06 8.72 -15.73
C VAL A 273 33.56 9.41 -17.00
N THR A 274 33.32 10.71 -16.91
CA THR A 274 33.17 11.62 -18.04
C THR A 274 34.48 12.36 -18.20
N ASN A 275 35.54 11.62 -18.54
CA ASN A 275 36.65 12.19 -19.28
C ASN A 275 36.93 11.23 -20.42
N GLY A 276 36.18 11.43 -21.51
CA GLY A 276 36.58 10.97 -22.81
C GLY A 276 37.92 11.60 -23.17
N TRP A 277 38.91 10.73 -23.38
CA TRP A 277 39.99 10.98 -24.33
C TRP A 277 39.95 9.81 -25.31
N ALA A 278 39.98 10.18 -26.59
CA ALA A 278 40.02 9.29 -27.75
C ALA A 278 41.29 8.44 -27.79
#